data_AF-A0A177BED6-F1
#
_entry.id   AF-A0A177BED6-F1
#
_cell.length_a   1.000
_cell.length_b   1.000
_cell.length_c   1.000
_cell.angle_alpha   90.00
_cell.angle_beta   90.00
_cell.angle_gamma   90.00
#
_symmetry.space_group_name_H-M   'P 1'
#
loop_
_entity.id
_entity.type
_entity.pdbx_description
1 polymer ?
#
loop_
_entity_poly.entity_id
_entity_poly.type
_entity_poly.pdbx_seq_one_letter_code
_entity_poly.pdbx_strand_id
1 'polypeptide(L)'
;MLSQSPIIITKKYDLFSTKITLLDNIIGSGAYGCVYIGIYQCHKVALKTFKETNSKCIENFMIESAIMAKLCEENYLLKQIGVSILDNRIYFVTPYMNCGDLNNYLKSNPGTVSYGKSKDNLNSSFD
;
A
#
# COMPACT_ATOMS: atom_id res chain seq x y z
N MET A 1 -23.25 20.46 6.53
CA MET A 1 -21.93 21.11 6.49
C MET A 1 -20.90 20.10 6.03
N LEU A 2 -20.74 19.91 4.71
CA LEU A 2 -19.61 19.25 4.00
C LEU A 2 -19.88 19.40 2.49
N SER A 3 -19.84 20.65 2.01
CA SER A 3 -19.92 21.01 0.59
C SER A 3 -18.52 21.43 0.14
N GLN A 4 -17.60 20.48 0.09
CA GLN A 4 -16.27 20.72 -0.46
C GLN A 4 -16.17 19.86 -1.71
N SER A 5 -16.11 20.51 -2.88
CA SER A 5 -15.96 19.85 -4.18
C SER A 5 -14.76 18.91 -4.15
N PRO A 6 -14.80 17.73 -4.82
CA PRO A 6 -13.70 16.76 -4.78
C PRO A 6 -12.32 17.40 -5.06
N ILE A 7 -12.30 18.42 -5.91
CA ILE A 7 -11.13 19.23 -6.28
C ILE A 7 -10.46 19.93 -5.08
N ILE A 8 -11.22 20.44 -4.10
CA ILE A 8 -10.65 21.17 -2.95
C ILE A 8 -10.02 20.19 -1.95
N ILE A 9 -10.61 19.00 -1.84
CA ILE A 9 -10.13 17.95 -0.93
C ILE A 9 -8.82 17.35 -1.45
N THR A 10 -8.69 17.15 -2.77
CA THR A 10 -7.45 16.61 -3.36
C THR A 10 -6.27 17.54 -3.13
N LYS A 11 -6.46 18.87 -3.18
CA LYS A 11 -5.40 19.87 -2.88
C LYS A 11 -4.74 19.73 -1.50
N LYS A 12 -5.45 19.19 -0.49
CA LYS A 12 -4.92 19.03 0.88
C LYS A 12 -3.95 17.86 1.02
N TYR A 13 -4.07 16.85 0.15
CA TYR A 13 -3.27 15.62 0.16
C TYR A 13 -2.47 15.40 -1.13
N ASP A 14 -2.51 16.39 -2.03
CA ASP A 14 -1.79 16.40 -3.31
C ASP A 14 -0.29 16.36 -3.01
N LEU A 15 0.34 15.20 -3.20
CA LEU A 15 1.78 15.15 -3.41
C LEU A 15 2.01 15.89 -4.73
N PHE A 16 2.32 17.18 -4.61
CA PHE A 16 2.74 18.10 -5.67
C PHE A 16 2.90 17.39 -7.02
N SER A 17 1.89 17.59 -7.88
CA SER A 17 1.63 17.07 -9.23
C SER A 17 2.79 17.00 -10.25
N THR A 18 4.08 16.91 -9.87
CA THR A 18 5.21 17.10 -10.79
C THR A 18 6.42 16.18 -10.66
N LYS A 19 6.45 15.15 -9.79
CA LYS A 19 7.64 14.27 -9.70
C LYS A 19 7.36 12.77 -9.55
N ILE A 20 6.29 12.28 -10.16
CA ILE A 20 6.07 10.84 -10.30
C ILE A 20 6.22 10.45 -11.76
N THR A 21 7.10 9.49 -12.01
CA THR A 21 7.23 8.82 -13.31
C THR A 21 6.57 7.46 -13.22
N LEU A 22 5.47 7.26 -13.94
CA LEU A 22 4.86 5.94 -14.09
C LEU A 22 5.74 5.08 -15.01
N LEU A 23 5.95 3.81 -14.65
CA LEU A 23 6.76 2.89 -15.47
C LEU A 23 5.88 1.91 -16.27
N ASP A 24 4.60 2.21 -16.45
CA ASP A 24 3.55 1.47 -17.20
C ASP A 24 3.40 -0.03 -16.92
N ASN A 25 4.07 -0.56 -15.91
CA ASN A 25 3.97 -1.96 -15.52
C ASN A 25 2.96 -2.12 -14.37
N ILE A 26 1.92 -2.92 -14.60
CA ILE A 26 1.00 -3.38 -13.56
C ILE A 26 1.71 -4.46 -12.76
N ILE A 27 1.92 -4.20 -11.47
CA ILE A 27 2.53 -5.14 -10.52
C ILE A 27 1.50 -5.88 -9.66
N GLY A 28 0.23 -5.48 -9.74
CA GLY A 28 -0.86 -6.14 -9.05
C GLY A 28 -2.22 -5.68 -9.55
N SER A 29 -3.21 -6.56 -9.49
CA SER A 29 -4.60 -6.27 -9.83
C SER A 29 -5.50 -7.01 -8.85
N GLY A 30 -6.52 -6.33 -8.34
CA GLY A 30 -7.47 -6.91 -7.40
C GLY A 30 -8.85 -6.27 -7.49
N ALA A 31 -9.72 -6.60 -6.53
CA ALA A 31 -11.09 -6.08 -6.47
C ALA A 31 -11.14 -4.54 -6.42
N TYR A 32 -10.14 -3.92 -5.79
CA TYR A 32 -10.07 -2.47 -5.58
C TYR A 32 -9.34 -1.73 -6.71
N GLY A 33 -8.86 -2.45 -7.72
CA GLY A 33 -8.22 -1.87 -8.90
C GLY A 33 -6.81 -2.36 -9.16
N CYS A 34 -6.02 -1.54 -9.86
CA CYS A 34 -4.71 -1.90 -10.36
C CYS A 34 -3.61 -1.16 -9.59
N VAL A 35 -2.47 -1.83 -9.43
CA VAL A 35 -1.27 -1.29 -8.81
C VAL A 35 -0.18 -1.22 -9.87
N TYR A 36 0.33 -0.02 -10.08
CA TYR A 36 1.44 0.26 -10.99
C TYR A 36 2.72 0.50 -10.19
N ILE A 37 3.86 0.35 -10.86
CA ILE A 37 5.15 0.80 -10.33
C ILE A 37 5.52 2.16 -10.92
N GLY A 38 6.13 3.00 -10.09
CA GLY A 38 6.63 4.30 -10.50
C GLY A 38 7.86 4.72 -9.71
N ILE A 39 8.39 5.89 -10.04
CA ILE A 39 9.53 6.53 -9.37
C ILE A 39 9.07 7.85 -8.78
N TYR A 40 9.37 8.06 -7.49
CA TYR A 40 9.20 9.32 -6.78
C TYR A 40 10.49 9.65 -6.03
N GLN A 41 11.06 10.84 -6.26
CA GLN A 41 12.33 11.26 -5.64
C GLN A 41 13.44 10.19 -5.73
N CYS A 42 13.63 9.58 -6.91
CA CYS A 42 14.59 8.48 -7.14
C CYS A 42 14.31 7.16 -6.39
N HIS A 43 13.16 7.02 -5.72
CA HIS A 43 12.75 5.79 -5.04
C HIS A 43 11.60 5.10 -5.78
N LYS A 44 11.60 3.76 -5.77
CA LYS A 44 10.48 2.98 -6.29
C LYS A 44 9.26 3.13 -5.38
N VAL A 45 8.12 3.41 -6.00
CA VAL A 45 6.82 3.53 -5.34
C VAL A 45 5.78 2.65 -6.03
N ALA A 46 4.78 2.24 -5.27
CA ALA A 46 3.58 1.61 -5.79
C ALA A 46 2.47 2.65 -5.92
N LEU A 47 1.73 2.57 -7.04
CA LEU A 47 0.66 3.49 -7.41
C LEU A 47 -0.63 2.70 -7.59
N LYS A 48 -1.49 2.68 -6.56
CA LYS A 48 -2.78 1.99 -6.60
C LYS A 48 -3.87 2.94 -7.09
N THR A 49 -4.59 2.54 -8.13
CA THR A 49 -5.75 3.27 -8.69
C THR A 49 -6.98 2.38 -8.70
N PHE A 50 -8.16 2.98 -8.55
CA PHE A 50 -9.43 2.30 -8.78
C PHE A 50 -9.69 2.11 -10.28
N LYS A 51 -10.51 1.11 -10.64
CA LYS A 51 -10.97 0.89 -12.02
C LYS A 51 -11.98 1.94 -12.47
N GLU A 52 -12.84 2.36 -11.55
CA GLU A 52 -13.85 3.39 -11.75
C GLU A 52 -13.70 4.48 -10.70
N THR A 53 -13.81 5.73 -11.13
CA THR A 53 -13.75 6.91 -10.26
C THR A 53 -15.15 7.50 -10.15
N ASN A 54 -15.88 7.08 -9.11
CA ASN A 54 -17.13 7.72 -8.71
C ASN A 54 -16.97 8.44 -7.36
N SER A 55 -17.99 9.20 -6.94
CA SER A 55 -17.98 9.96 -5.68
C SER A 55 -17.76 9.06 -4.45
N LYS A 56 -18.29 7.84 -4.45
CA LYS A 56 -18.11 6.87 -3.36
C LYS A 56 -16.67 6.38 -3.26
N CYS A 57 -16.01 6.15 -4.39
CA CYS A 57 -14.58 5.80 -4.42
C CYS A 57 -13.72 6.91 -3.82
N ILE A 58 -14.02 8.18 -4.12
CA ILE A 58 -13.32 9.34 -3.56
C ILE A 58 -13.59 9.46 -2.05
N GLU A 59 -14.81 9.18 -1.58
CA GLU A 59 -15.11 9.17 -0.15
C GLU A 59 -14.31 8.09 0.59
N ASN A 60 -14.36 6.85 0.10
CA ASN A 60 -13.60 5.73 0.67
C ASN A 60 -12.10 6.02 0.65
N PHE A 61 -11.62 6.66 -0.42
CA PHE A 61 -10.24 7.11 -0.56
C PHE A 61 -9.79 8.03 0.58
N MET A 62 -10.63 9.01 0.91
CA MET A 62 -10.35 9.98 1.98
C MET A 62 -10.34 9.32 3.35
N ILE A 63 -11.26 8.38 3.58
CA ILE A 63 -11.35 7.62 4.82
C ILE A 63 -10.10 6.76 5.00
N GLU A 64 -9.71 5.96 4.01
CA GLU A 64 -8.50 5.12 4.07
C GLU A 64 -7.25 5.97 4.30
N SER A 65 -7.11 7.08 3.57
CA SER A 65 -5.95 7.98 3.72
C SER A 65 -5.88 8.59 5.13
N ALA A 66 -7.02 9.01 5.69
CA ALA A 66 -7.07 9.54 7.05
C ALA A 66 -6.73 8.49 8.11
N ILE A 67 -7.12 7.22 7.90
CA ILE A 67 -6.76 6.11 8.79
C ILE A 67 -5.25 5.84 8.69
N MET A 68 -4.70 5.72 7.48
CA MET A 68 -3.27 5.48 7.27
C MET A 68 -2.41 6.60 7.85
N ALA A 69 -2.84 7.86 7.74
CA ALA A 69 -2.15 9.00 8.33
C ALA A 69 -2.07 8.91 9.87
N LYS A 70 -3.10 8.37 10.54
CA LYS A 70 -3.09 8.17 12.00
C LYS A 70 -2.17 7.02 12.44
N LEU A 71 -1.85 6.09 11.55
CA LEU A 71 -1.03 4.92 11.82
C LEU A 71 0.44 5.11 11.40
N CYS A 72 0.85 6.33 11.08
CA CYS A 72 2.16 6.62 10.48
C CYS A 72 3.36 6.40 11.41
N GLU A 73 3.13 6.32 12.73
CA GLU A 73 4.17 6.11 13.74
C GLU A 73 4.60 4.64 13.85
N GLU A 74 3.79 3.71 13.34
CA GLU A 74 4.07 2.26 13.41
C GLU A 74 5.09 1.81 12.36
N ASN A 75 6.07 1.00 12.79
CA ASN A 75 7.15 0.53 11.92
C ASN A 75 6.78 -0.67 11.03
N TYR A 76 5.71 -1.40 11.37
CA TYR A 76 5.31 -2.63 10.69
C TYR A 76 4.11 -2.46 9.76
N LEU A 77 3.62 -1.23 9.62
CA LEU A 77 2.50 -0.91 8.74
C LEU A 77 3.00 -0.19 7.48
N LEU A 78 2.40 -0.53 6.35
CA LEU A 78 2.66 0.16 5.09
C LEU A 78 2.23 1.62 5.22
N LYS A 79 3.20 2.54 5.11
CA LYS A 79 2.94 3.98 5.22
C LYS A 79 2.46 4.54 3.88
N GLN A 80 1.43 5.38 3.94
CA GLN A 80 1.03 6.18 2.78
C GLN A 80 2.05 7.30 2.60
N ILE A 81 2.60 7.45 1.40
CA ILE A 81 3.41 8.62 1.03
C ILE A 81 2.46 9.79 0.73
N GLY A 82 1.35 9.50 0.06
CA GLY A 82 0.29 10.47 -0.23
C GLY A 82 -0.52 10.11 -1.47
N VAL A 83 -0.93 11.13 -2.21
CA VAL A 83 -1.90 11.04 -3.32
C VAL A 83 -1.36 11.75 -4.55
N SER A 84 -1.57 11.20 -5.73
CA SER A 84 -1.23 11.87 -6.99
C SER A 84 -2.36 11.76 -8.00
N ILE A 85 -2.54 12.81 -8.81
CA ILE A 85 -3.43 12.80 -9.96
C ILE A 85 -2.58 12.77 -11.23
N LEU A 86 -2.75 11.74 -12.05
CA LEU A 86 -2.10 11.58 -13.35
C LEU A 86 -3.17 11.18 -14.38
N ASP A 87 -3.21 11.82 -15.55
CA ASP A 87 -4.14 11.49 -16.64
C ASP A 87 -5.62 11.33 -16.20
N ASN A 88 -6.11 12.25 -15.36
CA ASN A 88 -7.45 12.23 -14.76
C ASN A 88 -7.75 10.98 -13.90
N ARG A 89 -6.73 10.28 -13.41
CA ARG A 89 -6.83 9.16 -12.47
C ARG A 89 -6.17 9.50 -11.15
N ILE A 90 -6.75 9.02 -10.05
CA ILE A 90 -6.24 9.21 -8.69
C ILE A 90 -5.44 7.98 -8.29
N TYR A 91 -4.23 8.22 -7.80
CA TYR A 91 -3.31 7.18 -7.32
C TYR A 91 -3.01 7.34 -5.84
N PHE A 92 -3.12 6.24 -5.11
CA PHE A 92 -2.49 6.05 -3.80
C PHE A 92 -1.02 5.74 -3.98
N VAL A 93 -0.16 6.54 -3.35
CA VAL A 93 1.29 6.38 -3.44
C VAL A 93 1.80 5.79 -2.14
N THR A 94 2.46 4.64 -2.22
CA THR A 94 3.10 3.95 -1.10
C THR A 94 4.53 3.53 -1.47
N PRO A 95 5.39 3.18 -0.50
CA PRO A 95 6.64 2.52 -0.81
C PRO A 95 6.40 1.24 -1.61
N TYR A 96 7.31 0.94 -2.55
CA TYR A 96 7.28 -0.32 -3.28
C TYR A 96 7.81 -1.46 -2.40
N MET A 97 7.02 -2.52 -2.28
CA MET A 97 7.38 -3.74 -1.53
C MET A 97 7.95 -4.78 -2.51
N ASN A 98 9.28 -4.87 -2.59
CA ASN A 98 9.98 -5.68 -3.61
C ASN A 98 9.79 -7.20 -3.49
N CYS A 99 9.32 -7.70 -2.35
CA CYS A 99 9.05 -9.13 -2.13
C CYS A 99 7.59 -9.53 -2.41
N GLY A 100 6.73 -8.60 -2.84
CA GLY A 100 5.32 -8.87 -3.09
C GLY A 100 4.54 -9.18 -1.81
N ASP A 101 3.43 -9.93 -1.95
CA ASP A 101 2.63 -10.37 -0.81
C ASP A 101 3.26 -11.58 -0.10
N LEU A 102 2.98 -11.68 1.20
CA LEU A 102 3.57 -12.70 2.07
C LEU A 102 3.21 -14.13 1.62
N ASN A 103 2.00 -14.37 1.13
CA ASN A 103 1.56 -15.71 0.74
C ASN A 103 2.37 -16.23 -0.46
N ASN A 104 2.54 -15.39 -1.49
CA ASN A 104 3.37 -15.75 -2.65
C ASN A 104 4.85 -15.84 -2.28
N TYR A 105 5.34 -14.98 -1.38
CA TYR A 105 6.70 -15.06 -0.88
C TYR A 105 6.98 -16.40 -0.19
N LEU A 106 6.11 -16.84 0.73
CA LEU A 106 6.27 -18.11 1.47
C LEU A 106 6.22 -19.33 0.54
N LYS A 107 5.32 -19.33 -0.46
CA LYS A 107 5.26 -20.40 -1.46
C LYS A 107 6.51 -20.50 -2.32
N SER A 108 7.10 -19.36 -2.66
CA SER A 108 8.30 -19.28 -3.51
C SER A 108 9.59 -19.56 -2.74
N ASN A 109 9.55 -19.46 -1.40
CA ASN A 109 10.69 -19.63 -0.51
C ASN A 109 10.39 -20.70 0.57
N PRO A 110 10.19 -21.98 0.18
CA PRO A 110 9.97 -23.03 1.15
C PRO A 110 11.18 -23.16 2.07
N GLY A 111 10.94 -23.25 3.38
CA GLY A 111 12.00 -23.46 4.38
C GLY A 111 12.73 -22.20 4.86
N THR A 112 12.42 -21.00 4.36
CA THR A 112 12.98 -19.74 4.93
C THR A 112 12.39 -19.37 6.28
N VAL A 113 11.31 -20.03 6.71
CA VAL A 113 10.72 -19.86 8.03
C VAL A 113 11.10 -21.04 8.91
N SER A 114 11.94 -20.79 9.91
CA SER A 114 12.20 -21.75 10.98
C SER A 114 11.13 -21.59 12.07
N TYR A 115 10.27 -22.61 12.23
CA TYR A 115 9.45 -22.71 13.42
C TYR A 115 10.37 -23.00 14.62
N GLY A 116 10.38 -22.13 15.63
CA GLY A 116 11.10 -22.39 16.87
C GLY A 116 10.64 -23.73 17.43
N LYS A 117 11.57 -24.66 17.68
CA LYS A 117 11.24 -25.91 18.36
C LYS A 117 10.75 -25.56 19.77
N SER A 118 9.52 -25.95 20.11
CA SER A 118 9.04 -25.88 21.48
C SER A 118 10.02 -26.66 22.37
N LYS A 119 10.39 -26.09 23.52
CA LYS A 119 11.19 -26.77 24.56
C LYS A 119 10.30 -27.78 25.32
N ASP A 120 9.65 -28.69 24.61
CA ASP A 120 8.93 -29.80 25.23
C ASP A 120 9.82 -31.03 25.21
N ASN A 121 10.85 -31.01 26.04
CA ASN A 121 11.59 -32.20 26.50
C ASN A 121 12.17 -31.89 27.88
N LEU A 122 11.29 -31.81 28.87
CA LEU A 122 11.63 -31.96 30.28
C LEU A 122 11.02 -33.28 30.77
N ASN A 123 11.92 -34.24 30.99
CA ASN A 123 11.83 -35.39 31.89
C ASN A 123 10.93 -36.58 31.50
N SER A 124 11.47 -37.50 30.71
CA SER A 124 11.22 -38.93 30.89
C SER A 124 12.42 -39.57 31.60
N SER A 125 12.43 -39.52 32.94
CA SER A 125 13.28 -40.38 33.78
C SER A 125 12.61 -40.55 35.13
N PHE A 126 11.64 -41.45 35.19
CA PHE A 126 11.42 -42.28 36.37
C PHE A 126 11.93 -43.65 35.99
N ASP A 127 13.19 -43.89 36.31
CA ASP A 127 13.73 -45.19 36.72
C ASP A 127 14.47 -44.95 38.04
#